data_AF-A0A8A3PSE9-F1
#
_entry.id   AF-A0A8A3PSE9-F1
#
_cell.length_a   1.000
_cell.length_b   1.000
_cell.length_c   1.000
_cell.angle_alpha   90.00
_cell.angle_beta   90.00
_cell.angle_gamma   90.00
#
_symmetry.space_group_name_H-M   'P 1'
#
loop_
_entity.id
_entity.type
_entity.pdbx_description
1 polymer ?
#
loop_
_entity_poly.entity_id
_entity_poly.type
_entity_poly.pdbx_seq_one_letter_code
_entity_poly.pdbx_strand_id
1 'polypeptide(L)'
;MLSYYPENEAATLKYVDLVLTKGPSSIGSMEVILDVEDDLEAYLEDFSRLTRKGKFNTAIQLFHACPLHLQDRPEFILDFLDTLLKQGAYKTLVDFNADKEQLLLNRLSECGTIPIYYLRSILELGRHHLFGFPESGLVKDVGADEVRSELLSNFEELDSIQVPLLRNLIQLDSEIEKFTKPPQNSQRKLVSIVDSSLNWHGLYRHLLSTNSIWDMRDLFHALCSRFGVGDTITLLFKTPKQAIPSAGLNLDDVNLRGWFHFVLDWTQCSHGDESTDLALLDVLVTMSLQLLLHGNENEEPIKKIITQAMAHANQFAISLSLSNSENVQASPF
;
A
#
# COMPACT_ATOMS: atom_id res chain seq x y z
N MET A 1 -1.49 -5.05 -7.59
CA MET A 1 -1.61 -6.12 -8.59
C MET A 1 -1.49 -5.45 -9.95
N LEU A 2 -0.33 -5.60 -10.59
CA LEU A 2 0.09 -4.86 -11.78
C LEU A 2 -0.62 -5.42 -13.02
N SER A 3 -1.40 -4.61 -13.74
CA SER A 3 -1.88 -4.94 -15.09
C SER A 3 -1.07 -4.16 -16.14
N TYR A 4 0.05 -4.75 -16.58
CA TYR A 4 0.71 -4.31 -17.81
C TYR A 4 1.29 -5.53 -18.54
N TYR A 5 0.52 -6.08 -19.46
CA TYR A 5 0.92 -7.21 -20.31
C TYR A 5 1.84 -6.76 -21.45
N PRO A 6 2.89 -7.55 -21.73
CA PRO A 6 3.24 -7.91 -23.08
C PRO A 6 3.00 -9.43 -23.30
N GLU A 7 2.13 -9.71 -24.25
CA GLU A 7 1.99 -10.91 -25.11
C GLU A 7 2.43 -12.29 -24.57
N ASN A 8 1.41 -13.14 -24.32
CA ASN A 8 1.37 -14.62 -24.50
C ASN A 8 2.71 -15.39 -24.51
N GLU A 9 3.13 -15.92 -23.36
CA GLU A 9 3.91 -17.16 -23.32
C GLU A 9 2.94 -18.35 -23.43
N ALA A 10 2.94 -18.97 -24.60
CA ALA A 10 2.06 -20.10 -24.90
C ALA A 10 2.51 -21.35 -24.13
N ALA A 11 1.62 -21.92 -23.32
CA ALA A 11 1.81 -23.21 -22.66
C ALA A 11 2.28 -24.27 -23.69
N THR A 12 3.45 -24.85 -23.46
CA THR A 12 4.05 -25.82 -24.39
C THR A 12 3.68 -27.25 -23.98
N LEU A 13 2.94 -27.95 -24.83
CA LEU A 13 2.53 -29.34 -24.64
C LEU A 13 3.75 -30.27 -24.78
N LYS A 14 4.17 -30.97 -23.70
CA LYS A 14 5.31 -31.90 -23.74
C LYS A 14 4.99 -33.23 -24.43
N TYR A 15 3.90 -33.91 -24.04
CA TYR A 15 3.36 -35.07 -24.75
C TYR A 15 1.94 -35.41 -24.27
N VAL A 16 1.22 -36.21 -25.05
CA VAL A 16 -0.08 -36.79 -24.67
C VAL A 16 0.12 -38.29 -24.53
N ASP A 17 -0.19 -38.85 -23.36
CA ASP A 17 -0.19 -40.30 -23.15
C ASP A 17 -1.61 -40.84 -23.25
N LEU A 18 -1.78 -41.89 -24.06
CA LEU A 18 -3.09 -42.45 -24.38
C LEU A 18 -3.15 -43.88 -23.81
N VAL A 19 -3.64 -43.99 -22.59
CA VAL A 19 -3.74 -45.29 -21.90
C VAL A 19 -5.01 -46.01 -22.36
N LEU A 20 -4.83 -46.99 -23.26
CA LEU A 20 -5.91 -47.86 -23.72
C LEU A 20 -6.01 -49.11 -22.85
N THR A 21 -6.96 -49.15 -21.91
CA THR A 21 -7.33 -50.40 -21.24
C THR A 21 -8.24 -51.23 -22.13
N LYS A 22 -7.76 -52.38 -22.63
CA LYS A 22 -8.57 -53.31 -23.43
C LYS A 22 -9.59 -54.04 -22.55
N GLY A 23 -10.84 -53.58 -22.60
CA GLY A 23 -12.03 -54.26 -22.10
C GLY A 23 -13.24 -53.94 -22.99
N PRO A 24 -14.33 -54.73 -22.95
CA PRO A 24 -15.46 -54.63 -23.89
C PRO A 24 -16.27 -53.32 -23.82
N SER A 25 -15.89 -52.41 -22.93
CA SER A 25 -16.36 -51.02 -22.85
C SER A 25 -15.15 -50.11 -22.58
N SER A 26 -14.28 -49.90 -23.58
CA SER A 26 -13.09 -49.06 -23.41
C SER A 26 -13.47 -47.57 -23.41
N ILE A 27 -13.53 -46.96 -22.24
CA ILE A 27 -13.42 -45.50 -22.10
C ILE A 27 -11.92 -45.22 -22.06
N GLY A 28 -11.37 -44.60 -23.10
CA GLY A 28 -10.00 -44.09 -23.07
C GLY A 28 -9.94 -42.90 -22.12
N SER A 29 -9.08 -42.93 -21.11
CA SER A 29 -8.74 -41.72 -20.35
C SER A 29 -7.55 -41.04 -21.01
N MET A 30 -7.71 -39.76 -21.34
CA MET A 30 -6.63 -38.91 -21.82
C MET A 30 -6.10 -38.11 -20.63
N GLU A 31 -4.86 -38.39 -20.23
CA GLU A 31 -4.17 -37.62 -19.20
C GLU A 31 -3.30 -36.58 -19.91
N VAL A 32 -3.66 -35.30 -19.74
CA VAL A 32 -2.91 -34.17 -20.30
C VAL A 32 -2.07 -33.59 -19.17
N ILE A 33 -0.76 -33.82 -19.25
CA ILE A 33 0.21 -33.23 -18.32
C ILE A 33 0.68 -31.92 -18.94
N LEU A 34 0.23 -30.79 -18.38
CA LEU A 34 0.71 -29.47 -18.74
C LEU A 34 1.94 -29.14 -17.87
N ASP A 35 2.98 -28.58 -18.49
CA ASP A 35 4.06 -27.89 -17.77
C ASP A 35 3.42 -26.60 -17.22
N VAL A 36 2.80 -26.68 -16.04
CA VAL A 36 2.28 -25.49 -15.38
C VAL A 36 3.51 -24.72 -14.91
N GLU A 37 3.86 -23.66 -15.63
CA GLU A 37 4.73 -22.62 -15.09
C GLU A 37 4.12 -22.19 -13.76
N ASP A 38 4.94 -22.18 -12.70
CA ASP A 38 4.46 -21.84 -11.37
C ASP A 38 3.72 -20.50 -11.42
N ASP A 39 2.47 -20.48 -10.95
CA ASP A 39 1.58 -19.33 -11.04
C ASP A 39 2.07 -18.20 -10.12
N LEU A 40 2.84 -17.27 -10.69
CA LEU A 40 3.38 -16.11 -9.98
C LEU A 40 2.25 -15.31 -9.32
N GLU A 41 1.10 -15.18 -9.96
CA GLU A 41 -0.04 -14.43 -9.45
C GLU A 41 -0.58 -15.07 -8.17
N ALA A 42 -0.70 -16.39 -8.14
CA ALA A 42 -1.09 -17.13 -6.95
C ALA A 42 -0.10 -16.92 -5.78
N TYR A 43 1.21 -16.92 -6.07
CA TYR A 43 2.24 -16.65 -5.05
C TYR A 43 2.17 -15.20 -4.53
N LEU A 44 2.01 -14.22 -5.41
CA LEU A 44 1.90 -12.81 -5.04
C LEU A 44 0.64 -12.54 -4.21
N GLU A 45 -0.48 -13.16 -4.58
CA GLU A 45 -1.75 -13.08 -3.85
C GLU A 45 -1.60 -13.68 -2.44
N ASP A 46 -1.06 -14.89 -2.33
CA ASP A 46 -0.85 -15.53 -1.03
C ASP A 46 0.14 -14.77 -0.14
N PHE A 47 1.22 -14.26 -0.74
CA PHE A 47 2.20 -13.44 -0.06
C PHE A 47 1.56 -12.15 0.45
N SER A 48 0.84 -11.43 -0.41
CA SER A 48 0.13 -10.20 -0.07
C SER A 48 -0.91 -10.42 1.03
N ARG A 49 -1.65 -11.53 0.96
CA ARG A 49 -2.63 -11.94 1.97
C ARG A 49 -1.97 -12.17 3.34
N LEU A 50 -0.84 -12.86 3.38
CA LEU A 50 -0.10 -13.09 4.64
C LEU A 50 0.43 -11.78 5.22
N THR A 51 0.99 -10.91 4.38
CA THR A 51 1.47 -9.59 4.79
C THR A 51 0.35 -8.71 5.35
N ARG A 52 -0.83 -8.67 4.70
CA ARG A 52 -2.02 -7.93 5.15
C ARG A 52 -2.56 -8.42 6.50
N LYS A 53 -2.44 -9.72 6.80
CA LYS A 53 -2.78 -10.30 8.11
C LYS A 53 -1.72 -10.07 9.18
N GLY A 54 -0.62 -9.37 8.87
CA GLY A 54 0.52 -9.22 9.76
C GLY A 54 1.31 -10.51 9.99
N LYS A 55 1.07 -11.57 9.20
CA LYS A 55 1.81 -12.85 9.27
C LYS A 55 3.14 -12.75 8.51
N PHE A 56 3.94 -11.73 8.83
CA PHE A 56 5.18 -11.40 8.12
C PHE A 56 6.17 -12.58 8.08
N ASN A 57 6.33 -13.31 9.18
CA ASN A 57 7.25 -14.47 9.23
C ASN A 57 6.82 -15.58 8.25
N THR A 58 5.52 -15.81 8.12
CA THR A 58 4.98 -16.80 7.17
C THR A 58 5.11 -16.32 5.73
N ALA A 59 4.88 -15.03 5.47
CA ALA A 59 5.12 -14.43 4.15
C ALA A 59 6.58 -14.56 3.71
N ILE A 60 7.53 -14.27 4.62
CA ILE A 60 8.97 -14.42 4.37
C ILE A 60 9.34 -15.88 4.12
N GLN A 61 8.77 -16.82 4.87
CA GLN A 61 8.95 -18.26 4.61
C GLN A 61 8.43 -18.65 3.22
N LEU A 62 7.28 -18.13 2.80
CA LEU A 62 6.73 -18.36 1.46
C LEU A 62 7.69 -17.83 0.38
N PHE A 63 8.24 -16.63 0.53
CA PHE A 63 9.23 -16.07 -0.40
C PHE A 63 10.52 -16.90 -0.48
N HIS A 64 10.97 -17.50 0.63
CA HIS A 64 12.15 -18.36 0.60
C HIS A 64 11.87 -19.78 0.12
N ALA A 65 10.63 -20.23 0.19
CA ALA A 65 10.20 -21.55 -0.28
C ALA A 65 9.80 -21.56 -1.77
N CYS A 66 9.57 -20.39 -2.37
CA CYS A 66 9.20 -20.31 -3.78
C CYS A 66 10.35 -20.74 -4.71
N PRO A 67 10.04 -21.28 -5.91
CA PRO A 67 11.03 -21.60 -6.92
C PRO A 67 11.94 -20.41 -7.26
N LEU A 68 13.24 -20.67 -7.47
CA LEU A 68 14.24 -19.62 -7.72
C LEU A 68 13.88 -18.69 -8.89
N HIS A 69 13.25 -19.21 -9.93
CA HIS A 69 12.85 -18.41 -11.09
C HIS A 69 11.69 -17.44 -10.79
N LEU A 70 10.86 -17.72 -9.78
CA LEU A 70 9.87 -16.78 -9.25
C LEU A 70 10.51 -15.82 -8.24
N GLN A 71 11.40 -16.32 -7.39
CA GLN A 71 12.11 -15.50 -6.41
C GLN A 71 12.94 -14.37 -7.05
N ASP A 72 13.45 -14.60 -8.26
CA ASP A 72 14.25 -13.63 -9.01
C ASP A 72 13.41 -12.63 -9.83
N ARG A 73 12.08 -12.74 -9.82
CA ARG A 73 11.17 -11.81 -10.50
C ARG A 73 11.16 -10.45 -9.79
N PRO A 74 11.35 -9.32 -10.51
CA PRO A 74 11.43 -8.00 -9.90
C PRO A 74 10.20 -7.64 -9.05
N GLU A 75 9.00 -8.05 -9.48
CA GLU A 75 7.72 -7.78 -8.82
C GLU A 75 7.70 -8.42 -7.43
N PHE A 76 8.08 -9.69 -7.34
CA PHE A 76 8.08 -10.41 -6.06
C PHE A 76 9.17 -9.90 -5.11
N ILE A 77 10.31 -9.49 -5.65
CA ILE A 77 11.38 -8.87 -4.87
C ILE A 77 10.92 -7.51 -4.31
N LEU A 78 10.23 -6.69 -5.09
CA LEU A 78 9.70 -5.40 -4.62
C LEU A 78 8.72 -5.61 -3.45
N ASP A 79 7.78 -6.55 -3.59
CA ASP A 79 6.81 -6.89 -2.53
C ASP A 79 7.50 -7.46 -1.28
N PHE A 80 8.54 -8.27 -1.47
CA PHE A 80 9.37 -8.77 -0.37
C PHE A 80 10.07 -7.65 0.39
N LEU A 81 10.68 -6.69 -0.33
CA LEU A 81 11.37 -5.56 0.29
C LEU A 81 10.42 -4.61 1.00
N ASP A 82 9.25 -4.31 0.40
CA ASP A 82 8.21 -3.53 1.07
C ASP A 82 7.68 -4.26 2.32
N THR A 83 7.58 -5.59 2.28
CA THR A 83 7.20 -6.40 3.45
C THR A 83 8.24 -6.34 4.56
N LEU A 84 9.54 -6.39 4.24
CA LEU A 84 10.61 -6.20 5.24
C LEU A 84 10.56 -4.80 5.85
N LEU A 85 10.28 -3.77 5.04
CA LEU A 85 10.10 -2.40 5.52
C LEU A 85 8.91 -2.32 6.49
N LYS A 86 7.75 -2.87 6.12
CA LYS A 86 6.52 -2.91 6.94
C LYS A 86 6.71 -3.70 8.24
N GLN A 87 7.48 -4.79 8.21
CA GLN A 87 7.78 -5.59 9.40
C GLN A 87 8.73 -4.86 10.38
N GLY A 88 9.49 -3.88 9.91
CA GLY A 88 10.57 -3.25 10.68
C GLY A 88 11.88 -4.05 10.67
N ALA A 89 12.05 -4.97 9.72
CA ALA A 89 13.26 -5.76 9.53
C ALA A 89 14.35 -4.96 8.79
N TYR A 90 14.62 -3.73 9.24
CA TYR A 90 15.44 -2.75 8.50
C TYR A 90 16.88 -3.23 8.25
N LYS A 91 17.46 -3.99 9.18
CA LYS A 91 18.78 -4.58 8.99
C LYS A 91 18.79 -5.56 7.81
N THR A 92 17.86 -6.51 7.80
CA THR A 92 17.71 -7.47 6.70
C THR A 92 17.44 -6.77 5.37
N LEU A 93 16.61 -5.72 5.38
CA LEU A 93 16.31 -4.90 4.20
C LEU A 93 17.58 -4.25 3.62
N VAL A 94 18.39 -3.61 4.47
CA VAL A 94 19.64 -2.95 4.05
C VAL A 94 20.69 -3.98 3.62
N ASP A 95 20.80 -5.11 4.32
CA ASP A 95 21.76 -6.18 4.02
C ASP A 95 21.42 -6.88 2.70
N PHE A 96 20.13 -7.18 2.43
CA PHE A 96 19.68 -7.79 1.17
C PHE A 96 20.10 -6.95 -0.05
N ASN A 97 20.14 -5.64 0.13
CA ASN A 97 20.46 -4.69 -0.92
C ASN A 97 21.97 -4.62 -1.23
N ALA A 98 22.85 -4.82 -0.25
CA ALA A 98 24.30 -4.65 -0.43
C ALA A 98 24.90 -5.51 -1.57
N ASP A 99 24.33 -6.69 -1.81
CA ASP A 99 24.83 -7.65 -2.80
C ASP A 99 24.07 -7.63 -4.14
N LYS A 100 22.84 -7.07 -4.19
CA LYS A 100 21.91 -7.21 -5.33
C LYS A 100 21.36 -5.90 -5.89
N GLU A 101 21.62 -4.74 -5.28
CA GLU A 101 21.04 -3.44 -5.67
C GLU A 101 21.23 -3.15 -7.17
N GLN A 102 22.47 -3.21 -7.65
CA GLN A 102 22.78 -2.82 -9.03
C GLN A 102 22.13 -3.75 -10.07
N LEU A 103 22.04 -5.05 -9.75
CA LEU A 103 21.39 -6.02 -10.62
C LEU A 103 19.88 -5.76 -10.71
N LEU A 104 19.24 -5.48 -9.57
CA LEU A 104 17.81 -5.16 -9.51
C LEU A 104 17.50 -3.84 -10.20
N LEU A 105 18.30 -2.80 -9.98
CA LEU A 105 18.16 -1.51 -10.66
C LEU A 105 18.28 -1.66 -12.18
N ASN A 106 19.22 -2.48 -12.66
CA ASN A 106 19.36 -2.74 -14.09
C ASN A 106 18.12 -3.45 -14.66
N ARG A 107 17.57 -4.46 -13.96
CA ARG A 107 16.34 -5.15 -14.40
C ARG A 107 15.13 -4.22 -14.39
N LEU A 108 14.95 -3.44 -13.33
CA LEU A 108 13.84 -2.49 -13.20
C LEU A 108 13.91 -1.36 -14.23
N SER A 109 15.09 -1.04 -14.76
CA SER A 109 15.22 -0.02 -15.80
C SER A 109 14.50 -0.37 -17.10
N GLU A 110 14.29 -1.66 -17.36
CA GLU A 110 13.50 -2.14 -18.49
C GLU A 110 11.99 -1.93 -18.27
N CYS A 111 11.56 -1.80 -17.01
CA CYS A 111 10.17 -1.59 -16.60
C CYS A 111 9.81 -0.11 -16.43
N GLY A 112 10.77 0.81 -16.62
CA GLY A 112 10.56 2.26 -16.50
C GLY A 112 11.15 2.88 -15.23
N THR A 113 10.88 4.17 -15.03
CA THR A 113 11.44 4.99 -13.94
C THR A 113 10.75 4.70 -12.61
N ILE A 114 9.41 4.60 -12.59
CA ILE A 114 8.64 4.45 -11.35
C ILE A 114 9.11 3.28 -10.46
N PRO A 115 9.32 2.04 -10.97
CA PRO A 115 9.77 0.93 -10.12
C PRO A 115 11.16 1.15 -9.50
N ILE A 116 12.06 1.84 -10.21
CA ILE A 116 13.38 2.21 -9.68
C ILE A 116 13.25 3.15 -8.49
N TYR A 117 12.41 4.18 -8.62
CA TYR A 117 12.20 5.15 -7.54
C TYR A 117 11.43 4.55 -6.38
N TYR A 118 10.50 3.63 -6.66
CA TYR A 118 9.85 2.86 -5.61
C TYR A 118 10.87 2.05 -4.80
N LEU A 119 11.74 1.27 -5.45
CA LEU A 119 12.82 0.55 -4.77
C LEU A 119 13.71 1.50 -3.95
N ARG A 120 14.17 2.60 -4.55
CA ARG A 120 15.00 3.60 -3.84
C ARG A 120 14.31 4.16 -2.60
N SER A 121 13.01 4.42 -2.68
CA SER A 121 12.23 4.94 -1.56
C SER A 121 12.13 3.95 -0.39
N ILE A 122 11.95 2.66 -0.68
CA ILE A 122 11.94 1.60 0.33
C ILE A 122 13.29 1.54 1.04
N LEU A 123 14.38 1.53 0.26
CA LEU A 123 15.74 1.41 0.79
C LEU A 123 16.12 2.63 1.64
N GLU A 124 15.75 3.83 1.22
CA GLU A 124 16.07 5.05 1.96
C GLU A 124 15.28 5.11 3.28
N LEU A 125 13.99 4.75 3.28
CA LEU A 125 13.22 4.58 4.51
C LEU A 125 13.86 3.56 5.45
N GLY A 126 14.28 2.40 4.92
CA GLY A 126 14.99 1.38 5.67
C GLY A 126 16.27 1.90 6.32
N ARG A 127 17.08 2.67 5.58
CA ARG A 127 18.29 3.30 6.10
C ARG A 127 17.99 4.34 7.17
N HIS A 128 16.98 5.19 6.96
CA HIS A 128 16.57 6.20 7.94
C HIS A 128 16.12 5.56 9.25
N HIS A 129 15.34 4.49 9.19
CA HIS A 129 14.91 3.78 10.40
C HIS A 129 16.05 3.03 11.10
N LEU A 130 17.04 2.51 10.35
CA LEU A 130 18.15 1.73 10.92
C LEU A 130 19.27 2.60 11.50
N PHE A 131 19.67 3.64 10.77
CA PHE A 131 20.85 4.45 11.08
C PHE A 131 20.52 5.88 11.54
N GLY A 132 19.26 6.29 11.47
CA GLY A 132 18.87 7.69 11.67
C GLY A 132 19.23 8.56 10.47
N PHE A 133 19.00 9.87 10.62
CA PHE A 133 19.23 10.84 9.55
C PHE A 133 20.72 11.22 9.46
N PRO A 134 21.37 11.14 8.27
CA PRO A 134 22.75 11.57 8.14
C PRO A 134 22.88 13.09 8.37
N GLU A 135 23.84 13.51 9.22
CA GLU A 135 24.12 14.93 9.51
C GLU A 135 24.50 15.72 8.25
N SER A 136 25.07 15.07 7.24
CA SER A 136 25.25 15.64 5.91
C SER A 136 23.94 15.52 5.14
N GLY A 137 23.24 16.64 4.91
CA GLY A 137 21.94 16.73 4.23
C GLY A 137 21.89 16.31 2.75
N LEU A 138 22.69 15.32 2.35
CA LEU A 138 22.54 14.55 1.13
C LEU A 138 21.50 13.46 1.37
N VAL A 139 20.23 13.84 1.44
CA VAL A 139 19.17 12.91 1.03
C VAL A 139 19.51 12.59 -0.42
N LYS A 140 19.86 11.33 -0.72
CA LYS A 140 19.95 10.91 -2.13
C LYS A 140 18.59 11.24 -2.73
N ASP A 141 18.56 11.96 -3.84
CA ASP A 141 17.31 12.40 -4.46
C ASP A 141 16.41 11.20 -4.78
N VAL A 142 15.51 10.87 -3.85
CA VAL A 142 14.54 9.77 -3.95
C VAL A 142 13.38 10.16 -4.86
N GLY A 143 13.33 11.41 -5.32
CA GLY A 143 12.28 11.90 -6.21
C GLY A 143 12.84 12.93 -7.17
N ALA A 144 13.62 12.44 -8.14
CA ALA A 144 14.09 13.28 -9.22
C ALA A 144 12.91 14.03 -9.85
N ASP A 145 13.18 15.25 -10.30
CA ASP A 145 12.16 16.17 -10.80
C ASP A 145 11.30 15.54 -11.91
N GLU A 146 11.82 14.58 -12.68
CA GLU A 146 11.06 13.83 -13.69
C GLU A 146 9.97 12.93 -13.08
N VAL A 147 10.29 12.10 -12.08
CA VAL A 147 9.30 11.20 -11.45
C VAL A 147 8.28 11.97 -10.62
N ARG A 148 8.71 13.07 -10.00
CA ARG A 148 7.76 13.98 -9.37
C ARG A 148 6.79 14.56 -10.39
N SER A 149 7.31 15.00 -11.55
CA SER A 149 6.45 15.53 -12.62
C SER A 149 5.48 14.47 -13.15
N GLU A 150 5.93 13.23 -13.28
CA GLU A 150 5.10 12.08 -13.68
C GLU A 150 3.95 11.83 -12.68
N LEU A 151 4.27 11.67 -11.38
CA LEU A 151 3.26 11.50 -10.32
C LEU A 151 2.27 12.67 -10.26
N LEU A 152 2.74 13.90 -10.41
CA LEU A 152 1.89 15.08 -10.36
C LEU A 152 0.99 15.23 -11.59
N SER A 153 1.45 14.77 -12.76
CA SER A 153 0.69 14.88 -14.01
C SER A 153 -0.57 14.03 -14.02
N ASN A 154 -0.54 12.85 -13.38
CA ASN A 154 -1.64 11.89 -13.30
C ASN A 154 -2.06 11.61 -11.85
N PHE A 155 -1.93 12.60 -10.97
CA PHE A 155 -2.12 12.42 -9.53
C PHE A 155 -3.47 11.81 -9.12
N GLU A 156 -4.54 12.05 -9.90
CA GLU A 156 -5.87 11.53 -9.59
C GLU A 156 -6.05 10.05 -9.96
N GLU A 157 -5.20 9.51 -10.83
CA GLU A 157 -5.32 8.18 -11.43
C GLU A 157 -4.01 7.40 -11.24
N LEU A 158 -3.42 7.51 -10.05
CA LEU A 158 -2.20 6.79 -9.72
C LEU A 158 -2.44 5.28 -9.66
N ASP A 159 -1.54 4.52 -10.27
CA ASP A 159 -1.58 3.06 -10.30
C ASP A 159 -1.08 2.42 -8.99
N SER A 160 -1.12 1.08 -8.97
CA SER A 160 -0.75 0.26 -7.80
C SER A 160 0.72 0.32 -7.36
N ILE A 161 1.63 0.88 -8.17
CA ILE A 161 3.04 1.10 -7.77
C ILE A 161 3.31 2.58 -7.47
N GLN A 162 2.61 3.48 -8.15
CA GLN A 162 2.69 4.92 -7.93
C GLN A 162 2.12 5.33 -6.56
N VAL A 163 1.05 4.68 -6.07
CA VAL A 163 0.49 4.98 -4.74
C VAL A 163 1.45 4.59 -3.60
N PRO A 164 2.03 3.36 -3.56
CA PRO A 164 3.08 3.03 -2.60
C PRO A 164 4.31 3.94 -2.69
N LEU A 165 4.71 4.35 -3.90
CA LEU A 165 5.78 5.35 -4.07
C LEU A 165 5.39 6.70 -3.44
N LEU A 166 4.20 7.23 -3.73
CA LEU A 166 3.69 8.48 -3.13
C LEU A 166 3.68 8.39 -1.60
N ARG A 167 3.20 7.27 -1.06
CA ARG A 167 3.21 6.97 0.39
C ARG A 167 4.63 7.04 0.95
N ASN A 168 5.59 6.37 0.33
CA ASN A 168 6.98 6.37 0.80
C ASN A 168 7.60 7.77 0.73
N LEU A 169 7.28 8.56 -0.29
CA LEU A 169 7.71 9.96 -0.40
C LEU A 169 7.12 10.84 0.71
N ILE A 170 5.84 10.67 1.06
CA ILE A 170 5.20 11.35 2.20
C ILE A 170 5.91 10.98 3.52
N GLN A 171 6.22 9.71 3.71
CA GLN A 171 6.91 9.23 4.92
C GLN A 171 8.33 9.81 5.02
N LEU A 172 9.09 9.81 3.92
CA LEU A 172 10.41 10.43 3.88
C LEU A 172 10.35 11.92 4.22
N ASP A 173 9.40 12.66 3.66
CA ASP A 173 9.19 14.08 3.97
C ASP A 173 8.86 14.30 5.46
N SER A 174 8.00 13.45 6.04
CA SER A 174 7.66 13.48 7.46
C SER A 174 8.88 13.27 8.36
N GLU A 175 9.72 12.27 8.06
CA GLU A 175 10.93 12.00 8.83
C GLU A 175 11.94 13.14 8.72
N ILE A 176 12.09 13.74 7.53
CA ILE A 176 12.96 14.92 7.35
C ILE A 176 12.52 16.08 8.26
N GLU A 177 11.22 16.37 8.33
CA GLU A 177 10.72 17.43 9.20
C GLU A 177 10.97 17.14 10.68
N LYS A 178 10.78 15.89 11.14
CA LYS A 178 11.03 15.50 12.54
C LYS A 178 12.50 15.67 12.95
N PHE A 179 13.44 15.36 12.05
CA PHE A 179 14.88 15.39 12.35
C PHE A 179 15.56 16.72 12.03
N THR A 180 14.95 17.58 11.21
CA THR A 180 15.45 18.93 10.97
C THR A 180 14.80 19.93 11.91
N LYS A 181 15.57 20.54 12.84
CA LYS A 181 15.10 21.73 13.57
C LYS A 181 14.59 22.77 12.56
N PRO A 182 13.54 23.55 12.87
CA PRO A 182 12.92 24.46 11.90
C PRO A 182 14.02 25.37 11.32
N PRO A 183 14.27 25.31 10.00
CA PRO A 183 15.39 26.05 9.44
C PRO A 183 15.06 27.53 9.47
N GLN A 184 15.85 28.30 10.23
CA GLN A 184 16.07 29.69 9.88
C GLN A 184 16.64 29.72 8.46
N ASN A 185 15.83 30.19 7.51
CA ASN A 185 16.26 30.71 6.21
C ASN A 185 17.22 29.83 5.40
N SER A 186 16.85 28.58 5.14
CA SER A 186 17.44 27.82 4.03
C SER A 186 16.31 27.21 3.22
N GLN A 187 16.13 27.68 1.99
CA GLN A 187 15.26 27.09 0.98
C GLN A 187 15.69 25.64 0.69
N ARG A 188 15.33 24.68 1.55
CA ARG A 188 15.40 23.26 1.21
C ARG A 188 14.18 22.95 0.37
N LYS A 189 14.42 22.97 -0.93
CA LYS A 189 13.49 22.73 -2.03
C LYS A 189 13.14 21.23 -2.16
N LEU A 190 12.86 20.54 -1.05
CA LEU A 190 11.80 19.55 -1.07
C LEU A 190 10.52 20.39 -1.10
N VAL A 191 10.23 20.94 -2.30
CA VAL A 191 8.91 21.50 -2.58
C VAL A 191 7.96 20.38 -2.20
N SER A 192 7.12 20.61 -1.19
CA SER A 192 6.19 19.63 -0.66
C SER A 192 5.58 18.83 -1.81
N ILE A 193 6.03 17.59 -2.01
CA ILE A 193 5.42 16.65 -2.96
C ILE A 193 3.91 16.58 -2.68
N VAL A 194 3.59 16.81 -1.41
CA VAL A 194 2.29 16.84 -0.78
C VAL A 194 1.79 18.28 -0.69
N ASP A 195 1.59 18.94 -1.84
CA ASP A 195 0.89 20.22 -1.84
C ASP A 195 -0.60 19.98 -1.55
N SER A 196 -1.13 20.69 -0.57
CA SER A 196 -2.56 20.74 -0.27
C SER A 196 -3.43 21.18 -1.46
N SER A 197 -2.82 21.79 -2.49
CA SER A 197 -3.47 22.19 -3.74
C SER A 197 -3.74 21.03 -4.71
N LEU A 198 -3.13 19.87 -4.51
CA LEU A 198 -3.39 18.68 -5.34
C LEU A 198 -4.80 18.16 -5.13
N ASN A 199 -5.35 17.49 -6.16
CA ASN A 199 -6.70 16.94 -6.09
C ASN A 199 -6.74 15.60 -5.35
N TRP A 200 -6.46 15.64 -4.04
CA TRP A 200 -6.53 14.49 -3.12
C TRP A 200 -7.90 13.81 -3.11
N HIS A 201 -8.96 14.59 -3.27
CA HIS A 201 -10.30 14.06 -3.42
C HIS A 201 -10.48 13.28 -4.74
N GLY A 202 -9.81 13.70 -5.81
CA GLY A 202 -9.74 12.96 -7.07
C GLY A 202 -9.10 11.59 -6.89
N LEU A 203 -7.89 11.55 -6.30
CA LEU A 203 -7.17 10.32 -5.99
C LEU A 203 -7.99 9.39 -5.07
N TYR A 204 -8.60 9.93 -4.01
CA TYR A 204 -9.49 9.18 -3.13
C TYR A 204 -10.63 8.49 -3.89
N ARG A 205 -11.32 9.23 -4.77
CA ARG A 205 -12.41 8.66 -5.58
C ARG A 205 -11.92 7.60 -6.57
N HIS A 206 -10.74 7.78 -7.13
CA HIS A 206 -10.13 6.77 -8.00
C HIS A 206 -9.86 5.47 -7.24
N LEU A 207 -9.21 5.55 -6.08
CA LEU A 207 -8.94 4.37 -5.23
C LEU A 207 -10.23 3.69 -4.78
N LEU A 208 -11.25 4.47 -4.42
CA LEU A 208 -12.58 3.93 -4.10
C LEU A 208 -13.21 3.21 -5.29
N SER A 209 -13.13 3.80 -6.50
CA SER A 209 -13.72 3.21 -7.71
C SER A 209 -13.00 1.95 -8.19
N THR A 210 -11.71 1.82 -7.89
CA THR A 210 -10.88 0.64 -8.19
C THR A 210 -10.86 -0.38 -7.06
N ASN A 211 -11.62 -0.14 -5.98
CA ASN A 211 -11.65 -0.98 -4.79
C ASN A 211 -10.28 -1.21 -4.13
N SER A 212 -9.38 -0.24 -4.28
CA SER A 212 -7.98 -0.29 -3.81
C SER A 212 -7.85 0.11 -2.34
N ILE A 213 -8.62 -0.52 -1.46
CA ILE A 213 -8.73 -0.14 -0.03
C ILE A 213 -7.38 -0.18 0.69
N TRP A 214 -6.51 -1.14 0.35
CA TRP A 214 -5.22 -1.30 1.01
C TRP A 214 -4.24 -0.18 0.68
N ASP A 215 -4.26 0.28 -0.57
CA ASP A 215 -3.49 1.42 -1.03
C ASP A 215 -4.00 2.70 -0.37
N MET A 216 -5.33 2.85 -0.27
CA MET A 216 -5.94 3.95 0.47
C MET A 216 -5.58 3.91 1.97
N ARG A 217 -5.62 2.73 2.61
CA ARG A 217 -5.24 2.55 4.02
C ARG A 217 -3.78 2.95 4.25
N ASP A 218 -2.87 2.46 3.42
CA ASP A 218 -1.43 2.76 3.55
C ASP A 218 -1.16 4.25 3.33
N LEU A 219 -1.82 4.86 2.34
CA LEU A 219 -1.75 6.30 2.08
C LEU A 219 -2.34 7.12 3.23
N PHE A 220 -3.50 6.72 3.77
CA PHE A 220 -4.16 7.38 4.90
C PHE A 220 -3.26 7.39 6.14
N HIS A 221 -2.58 6.27 6.43
CA HIS A 221 -1.62 6.20 7.53
C HIS A 221 -0.43 7.15 7.33
N ALA A 222 0.12 7.21 6.11
CA ALA A 222 1.22 8.12 5.80
C ALA A 222 0.80 9.60 5.95
N LEU A 223 -0.38 9.97 5.45
CA LEU A 223 -0.95 11.31 5.60
C LEU A 223 -1.22 11.65 7.08
N CYS A 224 -1.81 10.73 7.85
CA CYS A 224 -2.05 10.94 9.27
C CYS A 224 -0.76 11.14 10.06
N SER A 225 0.31 10.39 9.73
CA SER A 225 1.61 10.58 10.37
C SER A 225 2.24 11.93 10.03
N ARG A 226 1.91 12.52 8.87
CA ARG A 226 2.47 13.78 8.39
C ARG A 226 1.68 15.01 8.87
N PHE A 227 0.37 14.98 8.76
CA PHE A 227 -0.53 16.12 8.99
C PHE A 227 -1.44 15.96 10.21
N GLY A 228 -1.55 14.75 10.75
CA GLY A 228 -2.58 14.42 11.73
C GLY A 228 -3.92 14.05 11.08
N VAL A 229 -4.80 13.48 11.91
CA VAL A 229 -6.07 12.89 11.45
C VAL A 229 -7.03 13.94 10.88
N GLY A 230 -7.22 15.07 11.56
CA GLY A 230 -8.17 16.11 11.13
C GLY A 230 -7.80 16.70 9.78
N ASP A 231 -6.53 17.08 9.61
CA ASP A 231 -6.04 17.64 8.35
C ASP A 231 -6.06 16.60 7.22
N THR A 232 -5.77 15.33 7.51
CA THR A 232 -5.88 14.23 6.53
C THR A 232 -7.32 14.07 6.04
N ILE A 233 -8.29 14.06 6.94
CA ILE A 233 -9.72 13.98 6.58
C ILE A 233 -10.13 15.21 5.77
N THR A 234 -9.73 16.41 6.20
CA THR A 234 -9.99 17.63 5.44
C THR A 234 -9.37 17.53 4.03
N LEU A 235 -8.14 17.04 3.90
CA LEU A 235 -7.44 16.91 2.63
C LEU A 235 -8.17 15.98 1.65
N LEU A 236 -8.64 14.82 2.11
CA LEU A 236 -9.30 13.81 1.26
C LEU A 236 -10.74 14.20 0.87
N PHE A 237 -11.44 14.94 1.73
CA PHE A 237 -12.87 15.25 1.53
C PHE A 237 -13.14 16.70 1.10
N LYS A 238 -12.14 17.58 1.08
CA LYS A 238 -12.27 18.94 0.56
C LYS A 238 -12.35 18.90 -0.96
N THR A 239 -13.51 19.23 -1.50
CA THR A 239 -13.65 19.44 -2.95
C THR A 239 -13.08 20.80 -3.35
N PRO A 240 -12.35 20.91 -4.48
CA PRO A 240 -11.81 22.19 -4.96
C PRO A 240 -12.87 23.30 -5.12
N LYS A 241 -14.14 22.90 -5.33
CA LYS A 241 -15.29 23.82 -5.51
C LYS A 241 -15.90 24.35 -4.19
N GLN A 242 -15.49 23.85 -3.02
CA GLN A 242 -15.90 24.37 -1.71
C GLN A 242 -15.01 25.53 -1.21
N ALA A 243 -14.19 26.11 -2.08
CA ALA A 243 -13.42 27.32 -1.80
C ALA A 243 -14.26 28.61 -1.67
N ILE A 244 -15.60 28.52 -1.70
CA ILE A 244 -16.46 29.60 -1.21
C ILE A 244 -16.67 29.30 0.27
N PRO A 245 -16.21 30.15 1.21
CA PRO A 245 -16.56 30.00 2.60
C PRO A 245 -18.06 30.27 2.73
N SER A 246 -18.87 29.22 2.60
CA SER A 246 -20.24 29.23 3.11
C SER A 246 -20.10 29.46 4.61
N ALA A 247 -20.34 30.71 5.00
CA ALA A 247 -20.32 31.19 6.36
C ALA A 247 -21.04 30.20 7.28
N GLY A 248 -20.31 29.60 8.22
CA GLY A 248 -20.91 28.94 9.39
C GLY A 248 -20.64 27.44 9.59
N LEU A 249 -19.94 26.73 8.70
CA LEU A 249 -19.47 25.38 9.03
C LEU A 249 -18.19 25.48 9.86
N ASN A 250 -18.32 25.27 11.16
CA ASN A 250 -17.15 25.08 12.04
C ASN A 250 -16.30 23.94 11.47
N LEU A 251 -14.99 24.16 11.37
CA LEU A 251 -14.00 23.18 10.92
C LEU A 251 -14.16 21.84 11.67
N ASP A 252 -14.63 21.91 12.91
CA ASP A 252 -14.99 20.77 13.76
C ASP A 252 -16.06 19.85 13.15
N ASP A 253 -17.11 20.39 12.49
CA ASP A 253 -18.23 19.57 11.95
C ASP A 253 -17.83 18.84 10.65
N VAL A 254 -16.91 19.42 9.86
CA VAL A 254 -16.36 18.78 8.65
C VAL A 254 -15.44 17.61 9.04
N ASN A 255 -14.56 17.81 10.03
CA ASN A 255 -13.71 16.76 10.58
C ASN A 255 -14.54 15.65 11.26
N LEU A 256 -15.61 16.01 11.97
CA LEU A 256 -16.50 15.09 12.68
C LEU A 256 -17.27 14.15 11.73
N ARG A 257 -17.56 14.58 10.49
CA ARG A 257 -18.33 13.78 9.52
C ARG A 257 -17.46 13.07 8.48
N GLY A 258 -16.29 13.60 8.15
CA GLY A 258 -15.45 13.05 7.08
C GLY A 258 -14.99 11.61 7.33
N TRP A 259 -14.62 11.25 8.57
CA TRP A 259 -14.25 9.86 8.89
C TRP A 259 -15.44 8.90 8.76
N PHE A 260 -16.66 9.35 9.07
CA PHE A 260 -17.86 8.53 8.92
C PHE A 260 -18.20 8.33 7.43
N HIS A 261 -18.03 9.38 6.62
CA HIS A 261 -18.12 9.27 5.16
C HIS A 261 -17.10 8.28 4.59
N PHE A 262 -15.86 8.32 5.08
CA PHE A 262 -14.84 7.33 4.69
C PHE A 262 -15.33 5.89 4.94
N VAL A 263 -15.78 5.57 6.16
CA VAL A 263 -16.29 4.22 6.48
C VAL A 263 -17.50 3.86 5.60
N LEU A 264 -18.41 4.81 5.40
CA LEU A 264 -19.62 4.58 4.63
C LEU A 264 -19.32 4.29 3.15
N ASP A 265 -18.44 5.08 2.53
CA ASP A 265 -18.06 4.94 1.13
C ASP A 265 -17.49 3.54 0.87
N TRP A 266 -16.51 3.11 1.69
CA TRP A 266 -15.88 1.82 1.53
C TRP A 266 -16.81 0.64 1.85
N THR A 267 -17.63 0.74 2.90
CA THR A 267 -18.60 -0.33 3.23
C THR A 267 -19.73 -0.47 2.22
N GLN A 268 -20.11 0.60 1.51
CA GLN A 268 -21.11 0.53 0.44
C GLN A 268 -20.53 -0.03 -0.87
N CYS A 269 -19.26 0.26 -1.15
CA CYS A 269 -18.56 -0.24 -2.33
C CYS A 269 -18.13 -1.70 -2.16
N SER A 270 -17.76 -2.13 -0.95
CA SER A 270 -17.44 -3.52 -0.66
C SER A 270 -18.70 -4.34 -0.42
N HIS A 271 -18.84 -5.49 -1.08
CA HIS A 271 -19.94 -6.44 -0.82
C HIS A 271 -19.79 -7.20 0.51
N GLY A 272 -19.20 -6.59 1.54
CA GLY A 272 -18.89 -7.22 2.82
C GLY A 272 -17.77 -8.24 2.72
N ASP A 273 -16.72 -7.93 1.94
CA ASP A 273 -15.56 -8.79 1.83
C ASP A 273 -14.63 -8.62 3.05
N GLU A 274 -14.00 -9.70 3.48
CA GLU A 274 -13.16 -9.71 4.68
C GLU A 274 -11.92 -8.80 4.54
N SER A 275 -11.49 -8.49 3.31
CA SER A 275 -10.32 -7.64 3.05
C SER A 275 -10.60 -6.19 3.39
N THR A 276 -11.75 -5.68 2.93
CA THR A 276 -12.22 -4.34 3.27
C THR A 276 -12.49 -4.22 4.77
N ASP A 277 -13.15 -5.20 5.39
CA ASP A 277 -13.38 -5.21 6.84
C ASP A 277 -12.05 -5.12 7.62
N LEU A 278 -11.03 -5.86 7.21
CA LEU A 278 -9.71 -5.84 7.85
C LEU A 278 -8.99 -4.51 7.67
N ALA A 279 -9.04 -3.92 6.47
CA ALA A 279 -8.42 -2.63 6.21
C ALA A 279 -9.13 -1.48 6.95
N LEU A 280 -10.47 -1.48 6.99
CA LEU A 280 -11.25 -0.50 7.75
C LEU A 280 -11.02 -0.63 9.26
N LEU A 281 -10.91 -1.85 9.77
CA LEU A 281 -10.51 -2.09 11.16
C LEU A 281 -9.15 -1.42 11.46
N ASP A 282 -8.15 -1.64 10.61
CA ASP A 282 -6.80 -1.07 10.77
C ASP A 282 -6.82 0.47 10.75
N VAL A 283 -7.53 1.08 9.79
CA VAL A 283 -7.71 2.53 9.70
C VAL A 283 -8.37 3.10 10.95
N LEU A 284 -9.47 2.50 11.42
CA LEU A 284 -10.23 3.02 12.57
C LEU A 284 -9.46 2.91 13.89
N VAL A 285 -8.72 1.82 14.08
CA VAL A 285 -7.85 1.63 15.25
C VAL A 285 -6.69 2.61 15.21
N THR A 286 -6.01 2.74 14.08
CA THR A 286 -4.88 3.66 13.91
C THR A 286 -5.31 5.11 14.10
N MET A 287 -6.44 5.51 13.50
CA MET A 287 -7.03 6.83 13.67
C MET A 287 -7.34 7.12 15.15
N SER A 288 -8.02 6.19 15.83
CA SER A 288 -8.34 6.31 17.26
C SER A 288 -7.08 6.48 18.11
N LEU A 289 -6.02 5.70 17.82
CA LEU A 289 -4.76 5.78 18.55
C LEU A 289 -4.05 7.13 18.32
N GLN A 290 -4.00 7.61 17.07
CA GLN A 290 -3.41 8.92 16.75
C GLN A 290 -4.17 10.07 17.44
N LEU A 291 -5.50 10.01 17.46
CA LEU A 291 -6.33 10.99 18.18
C LEU A 291 -6.14 10.93 19.69
N LEU A 292 -5.88 9.75 20.27
CA LEU A 292 -5.58 9.61 21.70
C LEU A 292 -4.19 10.18 22.05
N LEU A 293 -3.18 9.90 21.21
CA LEU A 293 -1.79 10.30 21.49
C LEU A 293 -1.53 11.78 21.24
N HIS A 294 -2.21 12.38 20.26
CA HIS A 294 -1.96 13.74 19.80
C HIS A 294 -3.15 14.68 19.99
N GLY A 295 -4.34 14.15 20.25
CA GLY A 295 -5.51 14.95 20.57
C GLY A 295 -5.42 15.49 21.99
N ASN A 296 -6.02 16.66 22.20
CA ASN A 296 -6.22 17.18 23.54
C ASN A 296 -7.33 16.35 24.19
N GLU A 297 -6.97 15.42 25.08
CA GLU A 297 -7.89 14.45 25.72
C GLU A 297 -9.13 15.09 26.38
N ASN A 298 -9.14 16.41 26.57
CA ASN A 298 -10.22 17.18 27.16
C ASN A 298 -11.27 17.68 26.17
N GLU A 299 -11.08 17.47 24.86
CA GLU A 299 -12.06 17.88 23.85
C GLU A 299 -13.14 16.80 23.66
N GLU A 300 -14.34 17.07 24.18
CA GLU A 300 -15.53 16.20 24.02
C GLU A 300 -15.81 15.74 22.58
N PRO A 301 -15.61 16.57 21.53
CA PRO A 301 -15.74 16.11 20.13
C PRO A 301 -14.78 14.97 19.78
N ILE A 302 -13.52 15.04 20.20
CA ILE A 302 -12.50 14.02 19.91
C ILE A 302 -12.86 12.70 20.59
N LYS A 303 -13.27 12.75 21.88
CA LYS A 303 -13.73 11.55 22.61
C LYS A 303 -14.89 10.86 21.91
N LYS A 304 -15.83 11.65 21.38
CA LYS A 304 -16.99 11.12 20.66
C LYS A 304 -16.56 10.41 19.38
N ILE A 305 -15.64 10.99 18.60
CA ILE A 305 -15.07 10.36 17.40
C ILE A 305 -14.42 9.03 17.76
N ILE A 306 -13.51 9.03 18.74
CA ILE A 306 -12.81 7.81 19.18
C ILE A 306 -13.81 6.73 19.60
N THR A 307 -14.81 7.09 20.40
CA THR A 307 -15.83 6.14 20.87
C THR A 307 -16.60 5.52 19.71
N GLN A 308 -17.01 6.33 18.72
CA GLN A 308 -17.75 5.85 17.56
C GLN A 308 -16.87 5.02 16.62
N ALA A 309 -15.65 5.47 16.33
CA ALA A 309 -14.68 4.75 15.52
C ALA A 309 -14.34 3.39 16.13
N MET A 310 -14.11 3.32 17.44
CA MET A 310 -13.85 2.08 18.15
C MET A 310 -15.07 1.15 18.19
N ALA A 311 -16.29 1.69 18.24
CA ALA A 311 -17.51 0.88 18.14
C ALA A 311 -17.62 0.20 16.76
N HIS A 312 -17.34 0.93 15.67
CA HIS A 312 -17.29 0.37 14.31
C HIS A 312 -16.13 -0.63 14.14
N ALA A 313 -14.94 -0.31 14.63
CA ALA A 313 -13.80 -1.23 14.63
C ALA A 313 -14.18 -2.56 15.32
N ASN A 314 -14.88 -2.49 16.45
CA ASN A 314 -15.32 -3.70 17.15
C ASN A 314 -16.34 -4.52 16.35
N GLN A 315 -17.21 -3.87 15.55
CA GLN A 315 -18.12 -4.57 14.65
C GLN A 315 -17.35 -5.35 13.57
N PHE A 316 -16.35 -4.73 12.94
CA PHE A 316 -15.49 -5.40 11.95
C PHE A 316 -14.69 -6.53 12.58
N ALA A 317 -14.13 -6.34 13.79
CA ALA A 317 -13.42 -7.38 14.51
C ALA A 317 -14.30 -8.60 14.81
N ILE A 318 -15.56 -8.37 15.20
CA ILE A 318 -16.55 -9.45 15.40
C ILE A 318 -16.87 -10.15 14.07
N SER A 319 -17.14 -9.39 13.00
CA SER A 319 -17.38 -9.90 11.64
C SER A 319 -16.25 -10.86 11.21
N LEU A 320 -15.01 -10.39 11.27
CA LEU A 320 -13.80 -11.13 10.93
C LEU A 320 -13.53 -12.35 11.81
N SER A 321 -13.97 -12.32 13.07
CA SER A 321 -13.84 -13.47 13.99
C SER A 321 -14.85 -14.57 13.73
N LEU A 322 -16.02 -14.20 13.19
CA LEU A 322 -17.11 -15.12 12.84
C LEU A 322 -16.93 -15.67 11.42
N SER A 323 -16.27 -14.91 10.55
CA SER A 323 -15.89 -15.33 9.22
C SER A 323 -14.60 -16.17 9.26
N ASN A 324 -14.37 -16.97 8.21
CA ASN A 324 -13.27 -17.92 8.22
C ASN A 324 -11.97 -17.17 7.89
N SER A 325 -11.28 -16.67 8.92
CA SER A 325 -10.10 -15.77 8.81
C SER A 325 -8.96 -16.22 7.88
N GLU A 326 -9.01 -17.42 7.32
CA GLU A 326 -8.11 -17.92 6.27
C GLU A 326 -8.43 -17.35 4.88
N ASN A 327 -9.67 -16.91 4.62
CA ASN A 327 -10.20 -16.53 3.31
C ASN A 327 -10.03 -15.07 2.91
N VAL A 328 -9.57 -14.19 3.81
CA VAL A 328 -9.31 -12.77 3.46
C VAL A 328 -8.46 -12.70 2.20
N GLN A 329 -9.05 -12.26 1.09
CA GLN A 329 -8.33 -12.08 -0.17
C GLN A 329 -7.48 -10.82 -0.09
N ALA A 330 -6.42 -10.76 -0.87
CA ALA A 330 -5.53 -9.64 -0.89
C ALA A 330 -6.17 -8.44 -1.63
N SER A 331 -6.94 -8.69 -2.69
CA SER A 331 -7.85 -7.69 -3.27
C SER A 331 -9.31 -8.10 -3.08
N PRO A 332 -10.23 -7.19 -2.72
CA PRO A 332 -11.63 -7.42 -3.03
C PRO A 332 -11.80 -7.51 -4.56
N PHE A 333 -12.63 -8.45 -5.01
CA PHE A 333 -12.91 -8.66 -6.45
C PHE A 333 -13.52 -7.43 -7.14
#